data_AF-A0A7C7MFM0-F1
#
_entry.id   AF-A0A7C7MFM0-F1
#
_cell.length_a   1.000
_cell.length_b   1.000
_cell.length_c   1.000
_cell.angle_alpha   90.00
_cell.angle_beta   90.00
_cell.angle_gamma   90.00
#
_symmetry.space_group_name_H-M   'P 1'
#
loop_
_entity.id
_entity.type
_entity.pdbx_description
1 polymer ?
#
loop_
_entity_poly.entity_id
_entity_poly.type
_entity_poly.pdbx_seq_one_letter_code
_entity_poly.pdbx_strand_id
1 'polypeptide(L)'
;MLRSLYFFVVLSMLSAQEQIDWEEKPNPITAIQIYCDTEGIPIFVDGLQVGASPVEDPVQVAPGWHQVSYFPPEMTVNIRAISENRKMRDMIKLARQDVLVDEGKTVRVVLSYRTIEAEAMEYERKLSSSRWVGLGMVFIVFSLITWGLM
;
A
#
# COMPACT_ATOMS: atom_id res chain seq x y z
N MET A 1 -8.69 -64.19 -31.67
CA MET A 1 -9.77 -63.43 -31.00
C MET A 1 -9.33 -62.74 -29.71
N LEU A 2 -8.53 -63.37 -28.83
CA LEU A 2 -8.15 -62.81 -27.51
C LEU A 2 -7.36 -61.48 -27.54
N ARG A 3 -6.51 -61.25 -28.57
CA ARG A 3 -5.70 -60.03 -28.73
C ARG A 3 -6.51 -58.76 -29.04
N SER A 4 -7.66 -58.91 -29.70
CA SER A 4 -8.55 -57.79 -30.05
C SER A 4 -9.30 -57.27 -28.83
N LEU A 5 -9.55 -58.13 -27.84
CA LEU A 5 -10.25 -57.78 -26.61
C LEU A 5 -9.36 -56.94 -25.69
N TYR A 6 -8.08 -57.29 -25.59
CA TYR A 6 -7.08 -56.50 -24.85
C TYR A 6 -6.94 -55.08 -25.40
N PHE A 7 -6.96 -54.92 -26.73
CA PHE A 7 -6.88 -53.60 -27.35
C PHE A 7 -8.09 -52.72 -26.99
N PHE A 8 -9.29 -53.32 -26.91
CA PHE A 8 -10.51 -52.62 -26.52
C PHE A 8 -10.52 -52.22 -25.04
N VAL A 9 -10.01 -53.08 -24.15
CA VAL A 9 -9.92 -52.79 -22.70
C VAL A 9 -8.89 -51.69 -22.42
N VAL A 10 -7.77 -51.68 -23.12
CA VAL A 10 -6.75 -50.61 -22.97
C VAL A 10 -7.26 -49.28 -23.53
N LEU A 11 -8.08 -49.30 -24.59
CA LEU A 11 -8.67 -48.09 -25.15
C LEU A 11 -9.71 -47.45 -24.20
N SER A 12 -10.46 -48.25 -23.45
CA SER A 12 -11.42 -47.73 -22.46
C SER A 12 -10.78 -47.04 -21.24
N MET A 13 -9.49 -47.28 -20.97
CA MET A 13 -8.76 -46.61 -19.89
C MET A 13 -8.30 -45.19 -20.26
N LEU A 14 -8.21 -44.85 -21.56
CA LEU A 14 -7.87 -43.49 -21.99
C LEU A 14 -9.04 -42.51 -21.87
N SER A 15 -10.28 -43.00 -21.77
CA SER A 15 -11.49 -42.16 -21.67
C SER A 15 -11.80 -41.71 -20.24
N ALA A 16 -11.04 -42.20 -19.24
CA ALA A 16 -11.15 -41.77 -17.84
C ALA A 16 -10.34 -40.50 -17.55
N GLN A 17 -10.21 -39.61 -18.54
CA GLN A 17 -9.72 -38.26 -18.29
C GLN A 17 -10.91 -37.46 -17.79
N GLU A 18 -11.03 -37.39 -16.46
CA GLU A 18 -11.94 -36.51 -15.73
C GLU A 18 -11.93 -35.14 -16.41
N GLN A 19 -13.04 -34.80 -17.08
CA GLN A 19 -13.23 -33.49 -17.67
C GLN A 19 -13.28 -32.53 -16.47
N ILE A 20 -12.26 -31.69 -16.31
CA ILE A 20 -12.25 -30.64 -15.28
C ILE A 20 -13.52 -29.82 -15.53
N ASP A 21 -14.53 -30.02 -14.68
CA ASP A 21 -15.80 -29.34 -14.77
C ASP A 21 -15.59 -27.89 -14.33
N TRP A 22 -15.39 -27.01 -15.33
CA TRP A 22 -15.16 -25.59 -15.10
C TRP A 22 -16.39 -24.86 -14.52
N GLU A 23 -17.57 -25.51 -14.46
CA GLU A 23 -18.74 -24.95 -13.79
C GLU A 23 -18.61 -24.95 -12.26
N GLU A 24 -17.78 -25.84 -11.70
CA GLU A 24 -17.51 -25.93 -10.26
C GLU A 24 -16.24 -25.13 -9.90
N LYS A 25 -16.05 -23.91 -10.43
CA LYS A 25 -14.95 -23.04 -9.99
C LYS A 25 -15.28 -22.52 -8.58
N PRO A 26 -14.61 -22.98 -7.51
CA PRO A 26 -14.92 -22.54 -6.17
C PRO A 26 -14.24 -21.20 -5.92
N ASN A 27 -15.01 -20.26 -5.41
CA ASN A 27 -14.66 -18.90 -4.99
C ASN A 27 -14.66 -17.85 -6.11
N PRO A 28 -15.56 -16.86 -6.03
CA PRO A 28 -15.54 -15.75 -6.95
C PRO A 28 -14.26 -14.93 -6.70
N ILE A 29 -13.53 -14.62 -7.78
CA ILE A 29 -12.21 -13.97 -7.70
C ILE A 29 -12.39 -12.59 -7.06
N THR A 30 -11.76 -12.40 -5.90
CA THR A 30 -11.66 -11.11 -5.22
C THR A 30 -10.36 -10.45 -5.60
N ALA A 31 -10.43 -9.17 -5.97
CA ALA A 31 -9.26 -8.46 -6.45
C ALA A 31 -9.25 -6.99 -6.02
N ILE A 32 -8.06 -6.41 -5.93
CA ILE A 32 -7.84 -5.00 -5.66
C ILE A 32 -7.16 -4.40 -6.88
N GLN A 33 -7.77 -3.36 -7.44
CA GLN A 33 -7.15 -2.58 -8.50
C GLN A 33 -6.56 -1.30 -7.92
N ILE A 34 -5.24 -1.16 -8.01
CA ILE A 34 -4.48 -0.11 -7.33
C ILE A 34 -4.08 0.96 -8.34
N TYR A 35 -4.48 2.20 -8.07
CA TYR A 35 -4.06 3.37 -8.83
C TYR A 35 -3.21 4.27 -7.95
N CYS A 36 -2.12 4.77 -8.50
CA CYS A 36 -1.25 5.72 -7.85
C CYS A 36 -0.88 6.84 -8.83
N ASP A 37 -0.70 8.05 -8.30
CA ASP A 37 -0.42 9.27 -9.05
C ASP A 37 1.05 9.43 -9.45
N THR A 38 1.93 8.60 -8.89
CA THR A 38 3.39 8.67 -9.07
C THR A 38 3.94 7.31 -9.51
N GLU A 39 4.82 7.31 -10.51
CA GLU A 39 5.39 6.11 -11.10
C GLU A 39 6.61 5.59 -10.31
N GLY A 40 6.86 4.27 -10.37
CA GLY A 40 8.04 3.63 -9.81
C GLY A 40 8.02 3.39 -8.30
N ILE A 41 6.92 3.71 -7.61
CA ILE A 41 6.82 3.53 -6.16
C ILE A 41 6.42 2.09 -5.83
N PRO A 42 7.13 1.38 -4.94
CA PRO A 42 6.74 0.04 -4.52
C PRO A 42 5.42 0.06 -3.75
N ILE A 43 4.54 -0.87 -4.08
CA ILE A 43 3.24 -1.03 -3.45
C ILE A 43 3.22 -2.36 -2.69
N PHE A 44 2.70 -2.30 -1.47
CA PHE A 44 2.55 -3.44 -0.57
C PHE A 44 1.07 -3.66 -0.27
N VAL A 45 0.64 -4.92 -0.33
CA VAL A 45 -0.69 -5.37 0.12
C VAL A 45 -0.46 -6.36 1.26
N ASP A 46 -1.00 -6.07 2.43
CA ASP A 46 -0.82 -6.83 3.68
C ASP A 46 0.66 -7.09 4.03
N GLY A 47 1.53 -6.16 3.63
CA GLY A 47 2.98 -6.27 3.82
C GLY A 47 3.73 -7.06 2.74
N LEU A 48 3.04 -7.68 1.79
CA LEU A 48 3.67 -8.33 0.64
C LEU A 48 3.84 -7.33 -0.50
N GLN A 49 5.03 -7.27 -1.10
CA GLN A 49 5.27 -6.41 -2.25
C GLN A 49 4.58 -7.00 -3.49
N VAL A 50 3.64 -6.25 -4.06
CA VAL A 50 2.85 -6.70 -5.22
C VAL A 50 3.42 -6.17 -6.55
N GLY A 51 4.14 -5.05 -6.51
CA GLY A 51 4.72 -4.45 -7.69
C GLY A 51 5.17 -3.00 -7.48
N ALA A 52 5.47 -2.32 -8.58
CA ALA A 52 5.72 -0.88 -8.60
C ALA A 52 4.55 -0.17 -9.29
N SER A 53 4.26 1.04 -8.86
CA SER A 53 3.23 1.89 -9.45
C SER A 53 3.59 2.29 -10.90
N PRO A 54 2.63 2.32 -11.84
CA PRO A 54 1.27 1.82 -11.71
C PRO A 54 1.23 0.29 -11.77
N VAL A 55 0.36 -0.34 -10.96
CA VAL A 55 0.19 -1.79 -10.99
C VAL A 55 -0.69 -2.15 -12.19
N GLU A 56 -0.12 -2.85 -13.17
CA GLU A 56 -0.82 -3.20 -14.43
C GLU A 56 -2.00 -4.16 -14.18
N ASP A 57 -1.76 -5.22 -13.40
CA ASP A 57 -2.75 -6.27 -13.14
C ASP A 57 -3.46 -6.10 -11.80
N PRO A 58 -4.77 -6.44 -11.70
CA PRO A 58 -5.47 -6.50 -10.43
C PRO A 58 -4.83 -7.52 -9.49
N VAL A 59 -4.58 -7.11 -8.25
CA VAL A 59 -4.02 -7.99 -7.22
C VAL A 59 -5.13 -8.87 -6.66
N GLN A 60 -5.04 -10.18 -6.84
CA GLN A 60 -5.97 -11.13 -6.25
C GLN A 60 -5.70 -11.25 -4.75
N VAL A 61 -6.74 -11.09 -3.94
CA VAL A 61 -6.68 -11.13 -2.47
C VAL A 61 -7.74 -12.07 -1.93
N ALA A 62 -7.73 -12.36 -0.63
CA ALA A 62 -8.86 -13.02 0.00
C ALA A 62 -10.04 -12.04 0.16
N PRO A 63 -11.25 -12.52 0.47
CA PRO A 63 -12.30 -11.64 0.96
C PRO A 63 -11.97 -11.17 2.39
N GLY A 64 -12.09 -9.88 2.65
CA GLY A 64 -11.83 -9.32 3.98
C GLY A 64 -11.18 -7.95 3.97
N TRP A 65 -10.60 -7.60 5.11
CA TRP A 65 -9.84 -6.36 5.30
C TRP A 65 -8.43 -6.55 4.78
N HIS A 66 -8.05 -5.68 3.86
CA HIS A 66 -6.71 -5.63 3.28
C HIS A 66 -6.10 -4.26 3.48
N GLN A 67 -4.82 -4.23 3.76
CA GLN A 67 -4.05 -3.02 3.94
C GLN A 67 -3.17 -2.76 2.73
N VAL A 68 -3.39 -1.66 2.04
CA VAL A 68 -2.54 -1.20 0.93
C VAL A 68 -1.64 -0.09 1.43
N SER A 69 -0.33 -0.19 1.21
CA SER A 69 0.62 0.83 1.66
C SER A 69 1.85 0.95 0.78
N TYR A 70 2.55 2.09 0.89
CA TYR A 70 3.84 2.32 0.23
C TYR A 70 5.05 1.82 1.02
N PHE A 71 4.85 1.51 2.31
CA PHE A 71 5.94 1.19 3.22
C PHE A 71 6.05 -0.33 3.42
N PRO A 72 7.28 -0.88 3.43
CA PRO A 72 7.48 -2.29 3.74
C PRO A 72 7.05 -2.60 5.18
N PRO A 73 6.60 -3.83 5.47
CA PRO A 73 6.15 -4.23 6.80
C PRO A 73 7.25 -4.11 7.85
N GLU A 74 8.52 -4.31 7.48
CA GLU A 74 9.67 -4.17 8.38
C GLU A 74 9.82 -2.75 8.93
N MET A 75 9.40 -1.73 8.18
CA MET A 75 9.45 -0.36 8.67
C MET A 75 8.54 -0.21 9.88
N THR A 76 7.39 -0.90 9.91
CA THR A 76 6.47 -0.89 11.05
C THR A 76 7.07 -1.54 12.29
N VAL A 77 8.06 -2.42 12.19
CA VAL A 77 8.62 -3.18 13.32
C VAL A 77 9.44 -2.28 14.24
N ASN A 78 10.03 -1.20 13.73
CA ASN A 78 10.67 -0.18 14.58
C ASN A 78 9.64 0.81 15.15
N ILE A 79 8.56 0.28 15.76
CA ILE A 79 7.46 1.03 16.38
C ILE A 79 8.02 2.09 17.35
N ARG A 80 9.15 1.82 18.02
CA ARG A 80 9.79 2.77 18.94
C ARG A 80 10.32 4.01 18.20
N ALA A 81 11.15 3.84 17.18
CA ALA A 81 11.67 4.97 16.39
C ALA A 81 10.57 5.73 15.64
N ILE A 82 9.55 5.01 15.14
CA ILE A 82 8.36 5.62 14.54
C ILE A 82 7.55 6.39 15.60
N SER A 83 7.40 5.84 16.81
CA SER A 83 6.65 6.50 17.89
C SER A 83 7.34 7.74 18.45
N GLU A 84 8.66 7.81 18.39
CA GLU A 84 9.40 8.97 18.85
C GLU A 84 9.21 10.16 17.91
N ASN A 85 9.01 9.91 16.61
CA ASN A 85 8.82 10.97 15.62
C ASN A 85 7.36 11.10 15.18
N ARG A 86 6.65 12.10 15.74
CA ARG A 86 5.25 12.41 15.38
C ARG A 86 5.04 12.53 13.85
N LYS A 87 5.99 13.16 13.13
CA LYS A 87 5.88 13.34 11.67
C LYS A 87 5.84 12.01 10.94
N MET A 88 6.73 11.11 11.32
CA MET A 88 6.86 9.79 10.69
C MET A 88 5.60 8.96 10.91
N ARG A 89 5.02 9.02 12.11
CA ARG A 89 3.72 8.37 12.36
C ARG A 89 2.62 8.89 11.46
N ASP A 90 2.52 10.22 11.35
CA ASP A 90 1.43 10.85 10.61
C ASP A 90 1.59 10.55 9.11
N MET A 91 2.81 10.61 8.56
CA MET A 91 3.12 10.17 7.19
C MET A 91 2.79 8.68 6.94
N ILE A 92 3.16 7.78 7.86
CA ILE A 92 2.87 6.34 7.71
C ILE A 92 1.36 6.08 7.72
N LYS A 93 0.59 6.83 8.51
CA LYS A 93 -0.87 6.72 8.53
C LYS A 93 -1.50 7.18 7.21
N LEU A 94 -0.97 8.23 6.59
CA LEU A 94 -1.46 8.73 5.30
C LEU A 94 -1.06 7.82 4.14
N ALA A 95 0.09 7.16 4.25
CA ALA A 95 0.61 6.22 3.27
C ALA A 95 -0.04 4.83 3.31
N ARG A 96 -1.03 4.64 4.18
CA ARG A 96 -1.69 3.36 4.42
C ARG A 96 -3.20 3.53 4.26
N GLN A 97 -3.79 2.66 3.46
CA GLN A 97 -5.22 2.63 3.23
C GLN A 97 -5.76 1.23 3.52
N ASP A 98 -6.68 1.14 4.47
CA ASP A 98 -7.39 -0.09 4.77
C ASP A 98 -8.65 -0.18 3.90
N VAL A 99 -8.85 -1.32 3.25
CA VAL A 99 -9.87 -1.53 2.23
C VAL A 99 -10.58 -2.83 2.52
N LEU A 100 -11.92 -2.79 2.51
CA LEU A 100 -12.76 -3.97 2.65
C LEU A 100 -13.13 -4.50 1.26
N VAL A 101 -12.81 -5.77 1.00
CA VAL A 101 -13.10 -6.46 -0.26
C VAL A 101 -14.11 -7.58 0.02
N ASP A 102 -15.29 -7.46 -0.58
CA ASP A 102 -16.30 -8.52 -0.53
C ASP A 102 -15.99 -9.64 -1.53
N GLU A 103 -16.46 -10.85 -1.24
CA GLU A 103 -16.40 -12.01 -2.13
C GLU A 103 -16.86 -11.67 -3.56
N GLY A 104 -16.01 -11.98 -4.55
CA GLY A 104 -16.28 -11.80 -5.97
C GLY A 104 -16.24 -10.38 -6.49
N LYS A 105 -15.87 -9.40 -5.66
CA LYS A 105 -15.77 -8.00 -6.10
C LYS A 105 -14.33 -7.60 -6.37
N THR A 106 -14.18 -6.70 -7.34
CA THR A 106 -12.94 -5.96 -7.55
C THR A 106 -13.10 -4.57 -6.96
N VAL A 107 -12.28 -4.23 -5.97
CA VAL A 107 -12.32 -2.91 -5.31
C VAL A 107 -11.22 -2.02 -5.89
N ARG A 108 -11.59 -0.79 -6.24
CA ARG A 108 -10.65 0.22 -6.71
C ARG A 108 -10.08 1.00 -5.54
N VAL A 109 -8.75 1.03 -5.43
CA VAL A 109 -8.01 1.74 -4.39
C VAL A 109 -7.16 2.80 -5.08
N VAL A 110 -7.27 4.03 -4.62
CA VAL A 110 -6.53 5.18 -5.17
C VAL A 110 -5.64 5.71 -4.08
N LEU A 111 -4.34 5.50 -4.22
CA LEU A 111 -3.34 6.09 -3.34
C LEU A 111 -2.78 7.36 -4.00
N SER A 112 -2.60 8.43 -3.23
CA SER A 112 -1.93 9.64 -3.70
C SER A 112 -0.64 9.84 -2.92
N TYR A 113 0.48 9.88 -3.63
CA TYR A 113 1.79 10.12 -3.03
C TYR A 113 2.02 11.62 -2.81
N ARG A 114 1.56 12.45 -3.74
CA ARG A 114 1.77 13.91 -3.71
C ARG A 114 1.18 14.58 -2.47
N THR A 115 0.08 14.06 -1.94
CA THR A 115 -0.54 14.57 -0.70
C THR A 115 0.35 14.32 0.52
N ILE A 116 1.00 13.15 0.57
CA ILE A 116 1.92 12.77 1.64
C ILE A 116 3.18 13.65 1.60
N GLU A 117 3.73 13.89 0.41
CA GLU A 117 4.86 14.80 0.20
C GLU A 117 4.52 16.25 0.59
N ALA A 118 3.33 16.73 0.20
CA ALA A 118 2.87 18.08 0.52
C ALA A 118 2.78 18.28 2.04
N GLU A 119 2.24 17.31 2.77
CA GLU A 119 2.12 17.38 4.23
C GLU A 119 3.51 17.34 4.92
N ALA A 120 4.44 16.54 4.40
CA ALA A 120 5.82 16.54 4.87
C ALA A 120 6.49 17.91 4.66
N MET A 121 6.35 18.52 3.49
CA MET A 121 6.88 19.85 3.18
C MET A 121 6.25 20.95 4.02
N GLU A 122 4.93 20.91 4.24
CA GLU A 122 4.23 21.89 5.09
C GLU A 122 4.76 21.85 6.52
N TYR A 123 5.03 20.66 7.05
CA TYR A 123 5.61 20.52 8.37
C TYR A 123 7.00 21.18 8.44
N GLU A 124 7.86 20.94 7.45
CA GLU A 124 9.18 21.58 7.39
C GLU A 124 9.08 23.10 7.28
N ARG A 125 8.14 23.60 6.46
CA ARG A 125 7.87 25.04 6.34
C ARG A 125 7.42 25.66 7.67
N LYS A 126 6.55 24.98 8.43
CA LYS A 126 6.11 25.44 9.76
C LYS A 126 7.29 25.54 10.74
N LEU A 127 8.18 24.54 10.73
CA LEU A 127 9.38 24.54 11.58
C LEU A 127 10.42 25.60 11.17
N SER A 128 10.72 25.71 9.87
CA SER A 128 11.74 26.65 9.38
C SER A 128 11.28 28.10 9.54
N SER A 129 9.99 28.38 9.31
CA SER A 129 9.39 29.70 9.55
C SER A 129 9.48 30.10 11.03
N SER A 130 9.31 29.15 11.96
CA SER A 130 9.36 29.45 13.40
C SER A 130 10.75 29.92 13.86
N ARG A 131 11.83 29.45 13.23
CA ARG A 131 13.20 29.86 13.58
C ARG A 131 13.50 31.31 13.22
N TRP A 132 13.06 31.76 12.03
CA TRP A 132 13.25 33.14 11.59
C TRP A 132 12.37 34.13 12.35
N VAL A 133 11.14 33.74 12.65
CA VAL A 133 10.22 34.53 13.48
C VAL A 133 10.78 34.70 14.90
N GLY A 134 11.28 33.60 15.51
CA GLY A 134 11.90 33.65 16.84
C GLY A 134 13.17 34.50 16.89
N LEU A 135 14.03 34.40 15.87
CA LEU A 135 15.23 35.24 15.75
C LEU A 135 14.86 36.73 15.69
N GLY A 136 13.86 37.09 14.89
CA GLY A 136 13.38 38.48 14.78
C GLY A 136 12.86 39.01 16.12
N MET A 137 12.12 38.20 16.88
CA MET A 137 11.63 38.59 18.20
C MET A 137 12.78 38.90 19.18
N VAL A 138 13.85 38.10 19.16
CA VAL A 138 15.04 38.34 19.98
C VAL A 138 15.70 39.67 19.60
N PHE A 139 15.87 39.96 18.31
CA PHE A 139 16.43 41.23 17.84
C PHE A 139 15.58 42.45 18.23
N ILE A 140 14.25 42.33 18.21
CA ILE A 140 13.34 43.39 18.66
C ILE A 140 13.53 43.65 20.15
N VAL A 141 13.60 42.59 20.97
CA VAL A 141 13.82 42.71 22.42
C VAL A 141 15.18 43.34 22.72
N PHE A 142 16.24 42.92 22.04
CA PHE A 142 17.57 43.54 22.18
C PHE A 142 17.53 45.03 21.80
N SER A 143 16.87 45.38 20.70
CA SER A 143 16.73 46.78 20.28
C SER A 143 16.00 47.62 21.33
N LEU A 144 14.91 47.12 21.90
CA LEU A 144 14.16 47.82 22.96
C LEU A 144 15.00 48.01 24.24
N ILE A 145 15.77 47.00 24.64
CA ILE A 145 16.67 47.10 25.80
C ILE A 145 17.75 48.14 25.53
N THR A 146 18.41 48.08 24.37
CA THR A 146 19.44 49.06 24.01
C THR A 146 18.90 50.48 23.93
N TRP A 147 17.67 50.65 23.43
CA TRP A 147 17.02 51.97 23.35
C TRP A 147 16.57 52.50 24.71
N GLY A 148 16.15 51.63 25.64
CA GLY A 148 15.78 52.04 27.00
C GLY A 148 16.95 52.24 27.96
N LEU A 149 18.17 51.82 27.59
CA LEU A 149 19.38 51.96 28.40
C LEU A 149 20.19 53.23 28.06
N MET A 150 19.93 53.86 26.92
CA MET A 150 20.46 55.17 26.53
C MET A 150 19.49 56.29 26.93
#